data_AF-A0A7C4SQL4-F1
#
_entry.id   AF-A0A7C4SQL4-F1
#
_cell.length_a   1.000
_cell.length_b   1.000
_cell.length_c   1.000
_cell.angle_alpha   90.00
_cell.angle_beta   90.00
_cell.angle_gamma   90.00
#
_symmetry.space_group_name_H-M   'P 1'
#
loop_
_entity.id
_entity.type
_entity.pdbx_description
1 polymer ?
#
loop_
_entity_poly.entity_id
_entity_poly.type
_entity_poly.pdbx_seq_one_letter_code
_entity_poly.pdbx_strand_id
1 'polypeptide(L)'
;MYSRDRIIVAVNCEEPDRVLIYLRPFERNYLIDSGKVWRSQFERVKMFLSLGLDDILSIQTPLTISSEVEVKVFKKIENGEEYPLLVKEYHTSRGLLRHVVRMTR
;
A
#
# COMPACT_ATOMS: atom_id res chain seq x y z
N MET A 1 18.66 -22.92 -3.48
CA MET A 1 18.18 -22.29 -2.23
C MET A 1 16.77 -21.77 -2.45
N TYR A 2 15.84 -21.96 -1.50
CA TYR A 2 14.51 -21.34 -1.63
C TYR A 2 14.58 -19.84 -1.33
N SER A 3 13.55 -19.09 -1.73
CA SER A 3 13.49 -17.63 -1.49
C SER A 3 13.67 -17.27 -0.01
N ARG A 4 12.99 -18.00 0.88
CA ARG A 4 13.14 -17.86 2.33
C ARG A 4 14.60 -18.01 2.76
N ASP A 5 15.27 -19.07 2.32
CA ASP A 5 16.65 -19.36 2.73
C ASP A 5 17.59 -18.26 2.25
N ARG A 6 17.39 -17.78 1.01
CA ARG A 6 18.14 -16.66 0.42
C ARG A 6 18.01 -15.39 1.23
N ILE A 7 16.78 -15.06 1.65
CA ILE A 7 16.51 -13.90 2.50
C ILE A 7 17.25 -14.04 3.84
N ILE A 8 17.21 -15.21 4.48
CA ILE A 8 17.87 -15.45 5.77
C ILE A 8 19.41 -15.32 5.63
N VAL A 9 20.00 -15.96 4.62
CA VAL A 9 21.44 -15.87 4.31
C VAL A 9 21.84 -14.41 4.08
N ALA A 10 21.07 -13.67 3.28
CA ALA A 10 21.33 -12.25 3.02
C ALA A 10 21.23 -11.39 4.30
N VAL A 11 20.25 -11.64 5.17
CA VAL A 11 20.11 -10.96 6.48
C VAL A 11 21.33 -11.21 7.37
N ASN A 12 21.90 -12.42 7.30
CA ASN A 12 23.10 -12.79 8.04
C ASN A 12 24.41 -12.31 7.38
N CYS A 13 24.33 -11.53 6.30
CA CYS A 13 25.49 -11.06 5.53
C CYS A 13 26.35 -12.19 4.94
N GLU A 14 25.73 -13.33 4.66
CA GLU A 14 26.35 -14.48 3.99
C GLU A 14 26.05 -14.46 2.48
N GLU A 15 26.81 -15.23 1.68
CA GLU A 15 26.66 -15.27 0.23
C GLU A 15 25.48 -16.18 -0.20
N PRO A 16 24.42 -15.63 -0.83
CA PRO A 16 23.33 -16.44 -1.38
C PRO A 16 23.72 -17.07 -2.73
N ASP A 17 23.00 -18.11 -3.15
CA ASP A 17 23.20 -18.77 -4.46
C ASP A 17 22.89 -17.88 -5.68
N ARG A 18 22.30 -16.69 -5.48
CA ARG A 18 22.13 -15.58 -6.46
C ARG A 18 21.70 -14.30 -5.76
N VAL A 19 21.84 -13.17 -6.46
CA VAL A 19 21.37 -11.85 -6.01
C VAL A 19 19.87 -11.90 -5.67
N LEU A 20 19.52 -11.41 -4.49
CA LEU A 20 18.14 -11.32 -4.02
C LEU A 20 17.45 -10.13 -4.70
N ILE A 21 16.31 -10.40 -5.35
CA ILE A 21 15.51 -9.37 -6.01
C ILE A 21 14.14 -9.32 -5.34
N TYR A 22 13.95 -8.30 -4.51
CA TYR A 22 12.69 -8.00 -3.85
C TYR A 22 12.11 -6.70 -4.40
N LEU A 23 10.90 -6.77 -4.96
CA LEU A 23 10.18 -5.61 -5.46
C LEU A 23 9.05 -5.24 -4.49
N ARG A 24 8.90 -3.95 -4.19
CA ARG A 24 7.80 -3.42 -3.38
C ARG A 24 6.88 -2.56 -4.25
N PRO A 25 5.82 -3.13 -4.85
CA PRO A 25 4.90 -2.39 -5.72
C PRO A 25 3.88 -1.52 -4.95
N PHE A 26 3.91 -1.48 -3.60
CA PHE A 26 2.96 -0.71 -2.78
C PHE A 26 1.49 -0.97 -3.14
N GLU A 27 1.11 -2.24 -3.34
CA GLU A 27 -0.23 -2.66 -3.77
C GLU A 27 -0.69 -2.08 -5.13
N ARG A 28 0.24 -1.57 -5.94
CA ARG A 28 -0.02 -1.09 -7.31
C ARG A 28 0.23 -2.22 -8.29
N ASN A 29 -0.76 -3.11 -8.39
CA ASN A 29 -0.65 -4.35 -9.16
C ASN A 29 -0.29 -4.12 -10.63
N TYR A 30 -0.77 -3.01 -11.19
CA TYR A 30 -0.52 -2.60 -12.57
C TYR A 30 0.95 -2.32 -12.90
N LEU A 31 1.83 -2.13 -11.91
CA LEU A 31 3.26 -1.91 -12.15
C LEU A 31 4.02 -3.18 -12.54
N ILE A 32 3.43 -4.36 -12.33
CA ILE A 32 4.05 -5.65 -12.63
C ILE A 32 3.38 -6.27 -13.86
N ASP A 33 2.06 -6.41 -13.84
CA ASP A 33 1.28 -6.96 -14.95
C ASP A 33 -0.15 -6.41 -14.87
N SER A 34 -0.54 -5.60 -15.85
CA SER A 34 -1.89 -5.01 -15.90
C SER A 34 -3.00 -6.05 -16.08
N GLY A 35 -2.68 -7.25 -16.55
CA GLY A 35 -3.61 -8.37 -16.71
C GLY A 35 -3.70 -9.30 -15.49
N LYS A 36 -2.79 -9.18 -14.51
CA LYS A 36 -2.74 -10.05 -13.32
C LYS A 36 -2.81 -9.25 -12.04
N VAL A 37 -4.04 -8.98 -11.63
CA VAL A 37 -4.34 -8.36 -10.33
C VAL A 37 -4.25 -9.43 -9.24
N TRP A 38 -3.43 -9.21 -8.21
CA TRP A 38 -3.49 -10.00 -6.98
C TRP A 38 -4.34 -9.29 -5.92
N ARG A 39 -5.15 -10.04 -5.18
CA ARG A 39 -6.06 -9.53 -4.15
C ARG A 39 -5.53 -9.70 -2.74
N SER A 40 -4.43 -10.42 -2.59
CA SER A 40 -3.81 -10.70 -1.31
C SER A 40 -2.29 -10.79 -1.43
N GLN A 41 -1.61 -10.62 -0.30
CA GLN A 41 -0.16 -10.84 -0.23
C GLN A 41 0.23 -12.28 -0.61
N PHE A 42 -0.64 -13.27 -0.38
CA PHE A 42 -0.41 -14.66 -0.78
C PHE A 42 -0.44 -14.85 -2.30
N GLU A 43 -1.38 -14.20 -2.98
CA GLU A 43 -1.43 -14.20 -4.45
C GLU A 43 -0.21 -13.50 -5.05
N ARG A 44 0.20 -12.38 -4.47
CA ARG A 44 1.43 -11.66 -4.85
C ARG A 44 2.66 -12.55 -4.74
N VAL A 45 2.85 -13.20 -3.58
CA VAL A 45 3.99 -14.11 -3.35
C VAL A 45 4.02 -15.22 -4.38
N LYS A 46 2.88 -15.88 -4.65
CA LYS A 46 2.82 -16.94 -5.67
C LYS A 46 3.21 -16.42 -7.06
N MET A 47 2.76 -15.22 -7.42
CA MET A 47 3.08 -14.61 -8.70
C MET A 47 4.56 -14.20 -8.80
N PHE A 48 5.12 -13.62 -7.73
CA PHE A 48 6.52 -13.18 -7.74
C PHE A 48 7.48 -14.37 -7.80
N LEU A 49 7.19 -15.42 -7.03
CA LEU A 49 7.96 -16.65 -7.07
C LEU A 49 7.92 -17.32 -8.47
N SER A 50 6.80 -17.25 -9.19
CA SER A 50 6.72 -17.79 -10.55
C SER A 50 7.51 -16.99 -11.59
N LEU A 51 7.83 -15.73 -11.27
CA LEU A 51 8.73 -14.86 -12.05
C LEU A 51 10.21 -14.99 -11.62
N GLY A 52 10.50 -15.86 -10.64
CA GLY A 52 11.84 -16.03 -10.08
C GLY A 52 12.27 -14.94 -9.10
N LEU A 53 11.35 -14.06 -8.71
CA LEU A 53 11.57 -12.99 -7.73
C LEU A 53 11.41 -13.51 -6.31
N ASP A 54 12.13 -12.89 -5.39
CA ASP A 54 12.00 -13.15 -3.96
C ASP A 54 10.88 -12.31 -3.35
N ASP A 55 10.22 -12.83 -2.31
CA ASP A 55 9.11 -12.14 -1.68
C ASP A 55 8.98 -12.42 -0.18
N ILE A 56 8.33 -11.50 0.54
CA ILE A 56 8.03 -11.57 1.96
C ILE A 56 6.54 -11.32 2.21
N LEU A 57 6.00 -11.95 3.25
CA LEU A 57 4.71 -11.57 3.81
C LEU A 57 4.94 -10.47 4.84
N SER A 58 4.22 -9.36 4.70
CA SER A 58 4.25 -8.26 5.66
C SER A 58 3.11 -8.40 6.66
N ILE A 59 3.45 -8.50 7.94
CA ILE A 59 2.50 -8.33 9.03
C ILE A 59 2.43 -6.84 9.28
N GLN A 60 1.34 -6.22 8.83
CA GLN A 60 1.08 -4.82 9.12
C GLN A 60 0.05 -4.76 10.24
N THR A 61 0.35 -3.99 11.29
CA THR A 61 -0.71 -3.55 12.19
C THR A 61 -1.73 -2.78 11.36
N PRO A 62 -3.04 -2.99 11.57
CA PRO A 62 -4.04 -2.16 10.93
C PRO A 62 -3.66 -0.70 11.13
N LEU A 63 -3.54 0.06 10.05
CA LEU A 63 -3.48 1.52 10.11
C LEU A 63 -4.89 2.03 10.42
N THR A 64 -5.44 1.57 11.54
CA THR A 64 -6.73 2.03 12.04
C THR A 64 -6.51 3.36 12.72
N ILE A 65 -7.29 4.33 12.30
CA ILE A 65 -7.43 5.58 13.02
C ILE A 65 -8.03 5.22 14.39
N SER A 66 -7.55 5.86 15.47
CA SER A 66 -8.10 5.67 16.82
C SER A 66 -9.62 5.75 16.80
N SER A 67 -10.30 4.89 17.57
CA SER A 67 -11.77 4.88 17.70
C SER A 67 -12.34 6.19 18.23
N GLU A 68 -11.50 7.01 18.87
CA GLU A 68 -11.86 8.35 19.36
C GLU A 68 -11.91 9.40 18.25
N VAL A 69 -11.42 9.09 17.04
CA VAL A 69 -11.43 10.01 15.91
C VAL A 69 -12.68 9.79 15.07
N GLU A 70 -13.54 10.80 15.04
CA GLU A 70 -14.68 10.82 14.13
C GLU A 70 -14.22 11.27 12.73
N VAL A 71 -14.54 10.49 11.71
CA VAL A 71 -14.19 10.78 10.32
C VAL A 71 -15.44 11.15 9.54
N LYS A 72 -15.43 12.34 8.94
CA LYS A 72 -16.51 12.81 8.05
C LYS A 72 -15.97 13.00 6.64
N VAL A 73 -16.69 12.47 5.66
CA VAL A 73 -16.37 12.64 4.23
C VAL A 73 -17.61 13.20 3.54
N PHE A 74 -17.47 14.36 2.90
CA PHE A 74 -18.58 15.01 2.21
C PHE A 74 -18.09 15.81 1.01
N LYS A 75 -19.01 16.07 0.07
CA LYS A 75 -18.77 16.94 -1.07
C LYS A 75 -19.22 18.35 -0.73
N LYS A 76 -18.40 19.34 -1.05
CA LYS A 76 -18.70 20.76 -0.92
C LYS A 76 -18.67 21.41 -2.29
N ILE A 77 -19.77 22.06 -2.67
CA ILE A 77 -19.82 22.91 -3.87
C ILE A 77 -19.45 24.33 -3.41
N GLU A 78 -18.48 24.95 -4.06
CA GLU A 78 -17.95 26.27 -3.68
C GLU A 78 -17.93 27.18 -4.91
N ASN A 79 -18.33 28.45 -4.73
CA ASN A 79 -18.41 29.40 -5.84
C ASN A 79 -17.00 29.67 -6.39
N GLY A 80 -16.84 29.53 -7.71
CA GLY A 80 -15.55 29.70 -8.41
C GLY A 80 -14.79 28.39 -8.65
N GLU A 81 -15.26 27.27 -8.12
CA GLU A 81 -14.72 25.94 -8.40
C GLU A 81 -15.53 25.24 -9.49
N GLU A 82 -14.89 24.82 -10.59
CA GLU A 82 -15.55 24.09 -11.68
C GLU A 82 -16.07 22.72 -11.23
N TYR A 83 -15.37 22.09 -10.28
CA TYR A 83 -15.69 20.77 -9.75
C TYR A 83 -15.90 20.80 -8.24
N PRO A 84 -16.79 19.93 -7.68
CA PRO A 84 -16.96 19.83 -6.24
C PRO A 84 -15.64 19.51 -5.52
N LEU A 85 -15.48 20.06 -4.33
CA LEU A 85 -14.41 19.69 -3.44
C LEU A 85 -14.83 18.46 -2.64
N LEU A 86 -13.97 17.44 -2.60
CA LEU A 86 -14.11 16.33 -1.66
C LEU A 86 -13.37 16.71 -0.38
N VAL A 87 -14.13 16.84 0.70
CA VAL A 87 -13.61 17.21 2.01
C VAL A 87 -13.60 15.97 2.90
N LYS A 88 -12.46 15.67 3.49
CA LYS A 88 -12.29 14.66 4.54
C LYS A 88 -11.81 15.34 5.81
N GLU A 89 -12.60 15.21 6.86
CA GLU A 89 -12.33 15.76 8.18
C GLU A 89 -12.07 14.63 9.17
N TYR A 90 -11.07 14.84 10.02
CA TYR A 90 -10.76 14.01 11.17
C TYR A 90 -10.90 14.87 12.42
N HIS A 91 -11.93 14.59 13.20
CA HIS A 91 -12.19 15.25 14.47
C HIS A 91 -11.43 14.50 15.55
N THR A 92 -10.33 15.09 16.02
CA THR A 92 -9.46 14.49 17.05
C THR A 92 -9.59 15.25 18.36
N SER A 93 -9.13 14.65 19.46
CA SER A 93 -9.06 15.33 20.77
C SER A 93 -8.17 16.58 20.78
N ARG A 94 -7.27 16.72 19.78
CA ARG A 94 -6.39 17.89 19.61
C ARG A 94 -6.89 18.89 18.58
N GLY A 95 -8.07 18.66 18.01
CA GLY A 95 -8.69 19.53 17.02
C GLY A 95 -8.92 18.86 15.67
N LEU A 96 -9.24 19.68 14.68
CA LEU A 96 -9.68 19.25 13.35
C LEU A 96 -8.49 19.15 12.38
N LEU A 97 -8.28 17.96 11.82
CA LEU A 97 -7.44 17.79 10.63
C LEU A 97 -8.35 17.73 9.41
N ARG A 98 -8.07 18.55 8.41
CA ARG A 98 -8.90 18.67 7.21
C ARG A 98 -8.08 18.47 5.95
N HIS A 99 -8.51 17.54 5.11
CA HIS A 99 -7.96 17.30 3.79
C HIS A 99 -9.02 17.66 2.75
N VAL A 100 -8.66 18.55 1.83
CA VAL A 100 -9.55 19.01 0.75
C VAL A 100 -8.87 18.70 -0.58
N VAL A 101 -9.57 17.99 -1.44
CA VAL A 101 -9.11 17.72 -2.81
C VAL A 101 -10.18 18.17 -3.79
N ARG A 102 -9.75 18.73 -4.92
CA ARG A 102 -10.64 19.04 -6.04
C ARG A 102 -10.95 17.74 -6.76
N MET A 103 -12.22 17.45 -7.02
CA MET A 103 -12.56 16.35 -7.91
C MET A 103 -12.11 16.71 -9.33
N THR A 104 -11.42 15.80 -10.00
CA THR A 104 -11.09 15.93 -11.43
C THR A 104 -11.81 14.82 -12.19
N ARG A 105 -11.98 15.01 -13.50
CA ARG A 105 -12.55 13.99 -14.39
C ARG A 105 -11.65 12.77 -14.52
#